data_AF-A0A0C1QRS8-F1
#
_entry.id   AF-A0A0C1QRS8-F1
#
_cell.length_a   1.000
_cell.length_b   1.000
_cell.length_c   1.000
_cell.angle_alpha   90.00
_cell.angle_beta   90.00
_cell.angle_gamma   90.00
#
_symmetry.space_group_name_H-M   'P 1'
#
loop_
_entity.id
_entity.type
_entity.pdbx_description
1 polymer ?
#
loop_
_entity_poly.entity_id
_entity_poly.type
_entity_poly.pdbx_seq_one_letter_code
_entity_poly.pdbx_strand_id
1 'polypeptide(L)'
;MSKYPDITPREVGNFYGLRTWVEYGLKQSKNELGWADYRFTRYEDIERWWEIVCSAYLMVSLHSEQMRPSPPEPQSEFASHPGWDNGKGWKNILNNLRLILQPFTLFNLIQPWLSVFPIPHLSLGFAKLQSIVYRLTSPVFIFLSHP
;
A
#
# COMPACT_ATOMS: atom_id res chain seq x y z
N MET A 1 -31.71 -21.02 9.24
CA MET A 1 -31.44 -21.37 7.82
C MET A 1 -31.15 -20.09 7.05
N SER A 2 -30.23 -20.13 6.09
CA SER A 2 -29.96 -18.99 5.19
C SER A 2 -31.23 -18.59 4.45
N LYS A 3 -31.37 -17.30 4.09
CA LYS A 3 -32.47 -16.83 3.24
C LYS A 3 -32.37 -17.31 1.79
N TYR A 4 -31.26 -17.96 1.43
CA TYR A 4 -30.95 -18.47 0.11
C TYR A 4 -31.08 -19.99 0.11
N PRO A 5 -32.08 -20.56 -0.58
CA PRO A 5 -32.35 -22.00 -0.57
C PRO A 5 -31.32 -22.80 -1.37
N ASP A 6 -30.62 -22.17 -2.32
CA ASP A 6 -29.65 -22.81 -3.21
C ASP A 6 -28.26 -23.02 -2.58
N ILE A 7 -28.04 -22.45 -1.39
CA ILE A 7 -26.73 -22.49 -0.70
C ILE A 7 -26.75 -23.62 0.34
N THR A 8 -25.81 -24.54 0.21
CA THR A 8 -25.65 -25.65 1.14
C THR A 8 -25.16 -25.16 2.52
N PRO A 9 -25.48 -25.87 3.62
CA PRO A 9 -24.96 -25.53 4.96
C PRO A 9 -23.42 -25.44 5.03
N ARG A 10 -22.72 -26.21 4.18
CA ARG A 10 -21.26 -26.18 4.07
C ARG A 10 -20.76 -24.88 3.46
N GLU A 11 -21.41 -24.40 2.40
CA GLU A 11 -21.08 -23.10 1.79
C GLU A 11 -21.37 -21.95 2.74
N VAL A 12 -22.48 -22.02 3.49
CA VAL A 12 -22.74 -21.06 4.59
C VAL A 12 -21.59 -21.05 5.58
N GLY A 13 -21.09 -22.22 6.00
CA GLY A 13 -19.92 -22.34 6.87
C GLY A 13 -18.65 -21.69 6.27
N ASN A 14 -18.40 -21.91 4.98
CA ASN A 14 -17.28 -21.28 4.27
C ASN A 14 -17.41 -19.75 4.24
N PHE A 15 -18.61 -19.22 3.96
CA PHE A 15 -18.88 -17.77 3.99
C PHE A 15 -18.71 -17.18 5.38
N TYR A 16 -19.16 -17.86 6.43
CA TYR A 16 -18.92 -17.41 7.80
C TYR A 16 -17.43 -17.42 8.17
N GLY A 17 -16.64 -18.33 7.60
CA GLY A 17 -15.18 -18.35 7.72
C GLY A 17 -14.51 -17.09 7.16
N LEU A 18 -15.14 -16.39 6.20
CA LEU A 18 -14.63 -15.11 5.68
C LEU A 18 -14.59 -14.01 6.72
N ARG A 19 -15.39 -14.10 7.80
CA ARG A 19 -15.32 -13.14 8.91
C ARG A 19 -13.94 -13.10 9.58
N THR A 20 -13.28 -14.25 9.70
CA THR A 20 -11.93 -14.33 10.27
C THR A 20 -10.92 -13.53 9.45
N TRP A 21 -11.12 -13.44 8.13
CA TRP A 21 -10.29 -12.62 7.25
C TRP A 21 -10.47 -11.12 7.50
N VAL A 22 -11.68 -10.68 7.84
CA VAL A 22 -11.93 -9.29 8.26
C VAL A 22 -11.15 -8.96 9.53
N GLU A 23 -11.18 -9.86 10.52
CA GLU A 23 -10.43 -9.69 11.77
C GLU A 23 -8.91 -9.66 11.53
N TYR A 24 -8.41 -10.50 10.62
CA TYR A 24 -7.00 -10.49 10.23
C TYR A 24 -6.59 -9.19 9.52
N GLY A 25 -7.43 -8.69 8.62
CA GLY A 25 -7.20 -7.39 7.95
C GLY A 25 -7.13 -6.23 8.94
N LEU A 26 -8.05 -6.19 9.91
CA LEU A 26 -8.03 -5.17 10.97
C LEU A 26 -6.77 -5.22 11.85
N LYS A 27 -6.18 -6.40 12.06
CA LYS A 27 -4.90 -6.53 12.78
C LYS A 27 -3.76 -5.86 12.01
N GLN A 28 -3.75 -5.96 10.69
CA GLN A 28 -2.70 -5.32 9.86
C GLN A 28 -2.81 -3.80 9.92
N SER A 29 -4.02 -3.24 9.79
CA SER A 29 -4.23 -1.79 9.92
C SER A 29 -3.80 -1.26 11.30
N LYS A 30 -4.05 -2.03 12.37
CA LYS A 30 -3.61 -1.68 13.73
C LYS A 30 -2.11 -1.72 13.91
N ASN A 31 -1.47 -2.82 13.52
CA ASN A 31 -0.07 -3.06 13.86
C ASN A 31 0.91 -2.39 12.89
N GLU A 32 0.54 -2.22 11.62
CA GLU A 32 1.48 -1.83 10.55
C GLU A 32 1.25 -0.42 10.01
N LEU A 33 0.00 0.08 10.08
CA LEU A 33 -0.40 1.40 9.55
C LEU A 33 -0.68 2.44 10.64
N GLY A 34 -0.56 2.07 11.91
CA GLY A 34 -0.71 3.02 13.03
C GLY A 34 -2.15 3.44 13.30
N TRP A 35 -3.16 2.61 12.99
CA TRP A 35 -4.55 2.88 13.37
C TRP A 35 -4.71 3.14 14.87
N ALA A 36 -3.93 2.43 15.70
CA ALA A 36 -3.96 2.53 17.16
C ALA A 36 -2.92 3.54 17.72
N ASP A 37 -2.21 4.27 16.86
CA ASP A 37 -1.26 5.27 17.31
C ASP A 37 -2.03 6.52 17.75
N TYR A 38 -2.06 6.78 19.06
CA TYR A 38 -2.74 7.94 19.65
C TYR A 38 -1.98 9.26 19.40
N ARG A 39 -1.88 9.67 18.13
CA ARG A 39 -1.14 10.87 17.70
C ARG A 39 -1.98 12.15 17.70
N PHE A 40 -3.30 12.00 17.69
CA PHE A 40 -4.26 13.10 17.57
C PHE A 40 -5.29 13.06 18.71
N THR A 41 -5.73 14.24 19.14
CA THR A 41 -6.75 14.41 20.19
C THR A 41 -8.03 15.05 19.68
N ARG A 42 -7.96 15.80 18.57
CA ARG A 42 -9.13 16.39 17.92
C ARG A 42 -9.81 15.36 17.03
N TYR A 43 -11.13 15.28 17.15
CA TYR A 43 -11.93 14.28 16.44
C TYR A 43 -11.81 14.38 14.91
N GLU A 44 -11.84 15.61 14.36
CA GLU A 44 -11.66 15.86 12.92
C GLU A 44 -10.32 15.33 12.38
N ASP A 45 -9.25 15.46 13.17
CA ASP A 45 -7.90 14.99 12.79
C ASP A 45 -7.81 13.45 12.91
N ILE A 46 -8.54 12.85 13.87
CA ILE A 46 -8.66 11.39 14.02
C ILE A 46 -9.38 10.78 12.82
N GLU A 47 -10.51 11.37 12.39
CA GLU A 47 -11.25 10.87 11.22
C GLU A 47 -10.40 10.90 9.96
N ARG A 48 -9.71 12.02 9.69
CA ARG A 48 -8.78 12.14 8.55
C ARG A 48 -7.64 11.13 8.64
N TRP A 49 -7.10 10.90 9.83
CA TRP A 49 -6.07 9.88 10.03
C TRP A 49 -6.59 8.48 9.67
N TRP A 50 -7.79 8.13 10.12
CA TRP A 50 -8.40 6.84 9.78
C TRP A 50 -8.73 6.69 8.31
N GLU A 51 -9.16 7.75 7.63
CA GLU A 51 -9.34 7.76 6.18
C GLU A 51 -8.03 7.42 5.47
N ILE A 52 -6.91 8.06 5.85
CA ILE A 52 -5.59 7.78 5.28
C ILE A 52 -5.17 6.32 5.53
N VAL A 53 -5.38 5.80 6.75
CA VAL A 53 -5.07 4.40 7.08
C VAL A 53 -5.89 3.43 6.23
N CYS A 54 -7.19 3.70 6.06
CA CYS A 54 -8.07 2.91 5.20
C CYS A 54 -7.64 2.96 3.72
N SER A 55 -7.28 4.14 3.20
CA SER A 55 -6.78 4.29 1.84
C SER A 55 -5.47 3.54 1.63
N ALA A 56 -4.53 3.61 2.59
CA ALA A 56 -3.28 2.87 2.53
C ALA A 56 -3.52 1.36 2.57
N TYR A 57 -4.41 0.88 3.44
CA TYR A 57 -4.77 -0.53 3.51
C TYR A 57 -5.40 -1.02 2.20
N LEU A 58 -6.32 -0.24 1.62
CA LEU A 58 -6.94 -0.54 0.33
C LEU A 58 -5.88 -0.63 -0.78
N MET A 59 -4.99 0.35 -0.85
CA MET A 59 -3.89 0.36 -1.83
C MET A 59 -3.05 -0.92 -1.74
N VAL A 60 -2.62 -1.33 -0.54
CA VAL A 60 -1.85 -2.58 -0.36
C VAL A 60 -2.68 -3.80 -0.78
N SER A 61 -3.97 -3.83 -0.44
CA SER A 61 -4.87 -4.95 -0.74
C SER A 61 -5.10 -5.13 -2.24
N LEU A 62 -5.21 -4.03 -2.99
CA LEU A 62 -5.34 -4.04 -4.45
C LEU A 62 -4.08 -4.56 -5.15
N HIS A 63 -2.91 -4.50 -4.50
CA HIS A 63 -1.67 -5.05 -5.03
C HIS A 63 -1.49 -6.55 -4.74
N SER A 64 -2.45 -7.20 -4.07
CA SER A 64 -2.45 -8.65 -3.87
C SER A 64 -2.72 -9.41 -5.17
N GLU A 65 -2.10 -10.59 -5.33
CA GLU A 65 -2.28 -11.41 -6.55
C GLU A 65 -3.75 -11.78 -6.79
N GLN A 66 -4.54 -11.94 -5.72
CA GLN A 66 -5.96 -12.28 -5.80
C GLN A 66 -6.82 -11.18 -6.40
N MET A 67 -6.38 -9.92 -6.30
CA MET A 67 -7.09 -8.75 -6.82
C MET A 67 -6.52 -8.26 -8.15
N ARG A 68 -5.40 -8.84 -8.62
CA ARG A 68 -4.78 -8.47 -9.89
C ARG A 68 -5.46 -9.20 -11.06
N PRO A 69 -5.87 -8.48 -12.11
CA PRO A 69 -6.52 -9.08 -13.28
C PRO A 69 -5.56 -9.90 -14.17
N SER A 70 -4.24 -9.76 -14.00
CA SER A 70 -3.23 -10.46 -14.82
C SER A 70 -2.05 -11.01 -13.99
N PRO A 71 -1.35 -12.05 -14.49
CA PRO A 71 -0.14 -12.58 -13.84
C PRO A 71 0.94 -11.49 -13.70
N PRO A 72 1.78 -11.54 -12.65
CA PRO A 72 2.86 -10.57 -12.49
C PRO A 72 3.80 -10.62 -13.70
N GLU A 73 4.01 -9.47 -14.33
CA GLU A 73 5.04 -9.31 -15.36
C GLU A 73 6.42 -9.73 -14.80
N PRO A 74 7.30 -10.29 -15.66
CA PRO A 74 8.59 -10.79 -15.23
C PRO A 74 9.40 -9.71 -14.52
N GLN A 75 9.73 -10.00 -13.26
CA GLN A 75 10.64 -9.30 -12.35
C GLN A 75 10.96 -7.86 -12.76
N SER A 76 10.06 -6.96 -12.37
CA SER A 76 10.28 -5.52 -12.35
C SER A 76 11.71 -5.19 -11.90
N GLU A 77 12.34 -4.17 -12.50
CA GLU A 77 13.65 -3.64 -12.06
C GLU A 77 13.69 -3.40 -10.53
N PHE A 78 12.55 -3.15 -9.89
CA PHE A 78 12.41 -3.04 -8.43
C PHE A 78 12.80 -4.31 -7.66
N ALA A 79 12.60 -5.51 -8.24
CA ALA A 79 12.98 -6.78 -7.62
C ALA A 79 14.49 -6.96 -7.45
N SER A 80 15.29 -6.17 -8.17
CA SER A 80 16.75 -6.10 -7.99
C SER A 80 17.16 -5.32 -6.73
N HIS A 81 16.22 -4.62 -6.08
CA HIS A 81 16.52 -3.85 -4.87
C HIS A 81 16.81 -4.80 -3.68
N PRO A 82 17.89 -4.61 -2.91
CA PRO A 82 18.26 -5.54 -1.82
C PRO A 82 17.19 -5.72 -0.74
N GLY A 83 16.36 -4.70 -0.51
CA GLY A 83 15.25 -4.75 0.44
C GLY A 83 13.93 -5.28 -0.14
N TRP A 84 13.90 -5.63 -1.43
CA TRP A 84 12.70 -6.15 -2.08
C TRP A 84 12.33 -7.52 -1.54
N ASP A 85 11.05 -7.72 -1.26
CA ASP A 85 10.54 -8.97 -0.71
C ASP A 85 9.62 -9.66 -1.72
N ASN A 86 10.03 -10.85 -2.18
CA ASN A 86 9.27 -11.66 -3.14
C ASN A 86 8.13 -12.47 -2.49
N GLY A 87 7.92 -12.32 -1.18
CA GLY A 87 6.79 -12.91 -0.48
C GLY A 87 5.46 -12.38 -1.01
N LYS A 88 4.43 -13.24 -0.97
CA LYS A 88 3.07 -12.92 -1.43
C LYS A 88 2.15 -12.39 -0.33
N GLY A 89 2.68 -12.23 0.88
CA GLY A 89 1.93 -11.75 2.03
C GLY A 89 1.70 -10.25 1.99
N TRP A 90 0.63 -9.80 2.64
CA TRP A 90 0.29 -8.37 2.73
C TRP A 90 1.44 -7.50 3.26
N LYS A 91 2.21 -7.99 4.24
CA LYS A 91 3.37 -7.26 4.79
C LYS A 91 4.50 -7.10 3.78
N ASN A 92 4.73 -8.10 2.94
CA ASN A 92 5.75 -8.05 1.89
C ASN A 92 5.35 -6.99 0.84
N ILE A 93 4.07 -6.98 0.45
CA ILE A 93 3.51 -5.95 -0.44
C ILE A 93 3.65 -4.55 0.16
N LEU A 94 3.30 -4.37 1.44
CA LEU A 94 3.48 -3.10 2.15
C LEU A 94 4.95 -2.65 2.15
N ASN A 95 5.89 -3.56 2.42
CA ASN A 95 7.32 -3.26 2.37
C ASN A 95 7.74 -2.76 0.98
N ASN A 96 7.35 -3.47 -0.07
CA ASN A 96 7.70 -3.12 -1.44
C ASN A 96 7.11 -1.75 -1.84
N LEU A 97 5.86 -1.46 -1.44
CA LEU A 97 5.25 -0.15 -1.65
C LEU A 97 5.97 0.96 -0.88
N ARG A 98 6.43 0.70 0.35
CA ARG A 98 7.25 1.64 1.12
C ARG A 98 8.56 1.96 0.41
N LEU A 99 9.23 0.96 -0.17
CA LEU A 99 10.47 1.14 -0.95
C LEU A 99 10.24 2.02 -2.18
N ILE A 100 9.14 1.79 -2.90
CA ILE A 100 8.75 2.61 -4.06
C ILE A 100 8.52 4.07 -3.66
N LEU A 101 7.87 4.32 -2.52
CA LEU A 101 7.59 5.69 -2.05
C LEU A 101 8.82 6.38 -1.43
N GLN A 102 9.84 5.63 -1.03
CA GLN A 102 10.98 6.13 -0.27
C GLN A 102 11.70 7.34 -0.93
N PRO A 103 11.96 7.39 -2.25
CA PRO A 103 12.59 8.55 -2.89
C PRO A 103 11.77 9.84 -2.80
N PHE A 104 10.44 9.73 -2.71
CA PHE A 104 9.55 10.87 -2.54
C PHE A 104 9.59 11.36 -1.09
N THR A 105 9.49 10.44 -0.14
CA THR A 105 9.53 10.75 1.30
C THR A 105 10.87 11.38 1.69
N LEU A 106 11.99 10.80 1.24
CA LEU A 106 13.33 11.32 1.55
C LEU A 106 13.56 12.71 0.97
N PHE A 107 13.11 12.96 -0.26
CA PHE A 107 13.21 14.29 -0.85
C PHE A 107 12.43 15.32 -0.03
N ASN A 108 11.20 15.01 0.38
CA ASN A 108 10.39 15.90 1.21
C ASN A 108 11.03 16.20 2.57
N LEU A 109 11.75 15.25 3.17
CA LEU A 109 12.49 15.48 4.42
C LEU A 109 13.71 16.38 4.24
N ILE A 110 14.39 16.30 3.09
CA ILE A 110 15.60 17.07 2.78
C ILE A 110 15.26 18.46 2.19
N GLN A 111 14.11 18.61 1.56
CA GLN A 111 13.71 19.83 0.86
C GLN A 111 13.81 21.10 1.72
N PRO A 112 13.42 21.12 3.01
CA PRO A 112 13.62 22.30 3.87
C PRO A 112 15.08 22.68 4.06
N TRP A 113 16.02 21.73 4.04
CA TRP A 113 17.45 22.04 4.14
C TRP A 113 17.99 22.62 2.84
N LEU A 114 17.43 22.22 1.69
CA LEU A 114 17.81 22.76 0.38
C LEU A 114 17.41 24.22 0.19
N SER A 115 16.45 24.73 0.96
CA SER A 115 16.13 26.17 0.98
C SER A 115 17.16 26.98 1.75
N VAL A 116 17.79 26.38 2.78
CA VAL A 116 18.86 27.00 3.58
C VAL A 116 20.21 26.88 2.87
N PHE A 117 20.52 25.71 2.33
CA PHE A 117 21.76 25.39 1.62
C PHE A 117 21.43 24.91 0.21
N PRO A 118 21.41 25.81 -0.79
CA PRO A 118 21.02 25.45 -2.14
C PRO A 118 22.08 24.55 -2.79
N ILE A 119 21.73 23.28 -2.99
CA ILE A 119 22.54 22.29 -3.70
C ILE A 119 21.73 21.78 -4.91
N PRO A 120 21.80 22.45 -6.08
CA PRO A 120 20.97 22.13 -7.24
C PRO A 120 21.12 20.69 -7.74
N HIS A 121 22.34 20.15 -7.69
CA HIS A 121 22.62 18.78 -8.12
C HIS A 121 21.90 17.73 -7.29
N LEU A 122 21.71 17.98 -5.99
CA LEU A 122 20.98 17.06 -5.13
C LEU A 122 19.49 17.04 -5.49
N SER A 123 18.91 18.22 -5.69
CA SER A 123 17.52 18.34 -6.14
C SER A 123 17.28 17.67 -7.49
N LEU A 124 18.19 17.89 -8.45
CA LEU A 124 18.11 17.27 -9.77
C LEU A 124 18.28 15.75 -9.71
N GLY A 125 19.18 15.26 -8.85
CA GLY A 125 19.39 13.83 -8.62
C GLY A 125 18.13 13.14 -8.08
N PHE A 126 17.50 13.73 -7.06
CA PHE A 126 16.23 13.23 -6.52
C PHE A 126 15.10 13.28 -7.55
N ALA A 127 14.96 14.37 -8.30
CA ALA A 127 13.95 14.49 -9.34
C ALA A 127 14.12 13.41 -10.43
N LYS A 128 15.37 13.11 -10.83
CA LYS A 128 15.67 12.04 -11.78
C LYS A 128 15.31 10.67 -11.22
N LEU A 129 15.67 10.38 -9.96
CA LEU A 129 15.32 9.13 -9.31
C LEU A 129 13.80 8.94 -9.20
N GLN A 130 13.08 9.97 -8.76
CA GLN A 130 11.62 9.98 -8.69
C GLN A 130 10.98 9.76 -10.06
N SER A 131 11.51 10.37 -11.12
CA SER A 131 11.04 10.16 -12.49
C SER A 131 11.21 8.71 -12.96
N ILE A 132 12.35 8.08 -12.66
CA ILE A 132 12.59 6.67 -12.99
C ILE A 132 11.59 5.78 -12.26
N VAL A 133 11.43 5.99 -10.94
CA VAL A 133 10.49 5.20 -10.13
C VAL A 133 9.06 5.39 -10.64
N TYR A 134 8.62 6.63 -10.86
CA TYR A 134 7.29 6.93 -11.39
C TYR A 134 7.02 6.26 -12.73
N ARG A 135 8.00 6.26 -13.64
CA ARG A 135 7.86 5.59 -14.94
C ARG A 135 7.66 4.08 -14.79
N LEU A 136 8.36 3.47 -13.84
CA LEU A 136 8.27 2.02 -13.58
C LEU A 136 6.98 1.63 -12.83
N THR A 137 6.39 2.54 -12.05
CA THR A 137 5.09 2.30 -11.37
C THR A 137 3.87 2.73 -12.17
N SER A 138 4.00 3.65 -13.12
CA SER A 138 2.89 4.16 -13.94
C SER A 138 2.02 3.03 -14.54
N PRO A 139 2.59 1.94 -15.11
CA PRO A 139 1.77 0.82 -15.61
C PRO A 139 0.95 0.13 -14.52
N VAL A 140 1.46 0.07 -13.29
CA VAL A 140 0.81 -0.60 -12.15
C VAL A 140 -0.43 0.16 -11.66
N PHE A 141 -0.43 1.49 -11.76
CA PHE A 141 -1.53 2.33 -11.29
C PHE A 141 -2.55 2.69 -12.39
N ILE A 142 -2.18 2.61 -13.68
CA ILE A 142 -3.11 2.86 -14.80
C ILE A 142 -4.27 1.85 -14.83
N PHE A 143 -4.07 0.61 -14.37
CA PHE A 143 -5.14 -0.40 -14.31
C PHE A 143 -6.31 -0.04 -13.38
N LEU A 144 -6.16 0.95 -12.49
CA LEU A 144 -7.25 1.46 -11.64
C LEU A 144 -8.10 2.54 -12.32
N SER A 145 -7.76 2.95 -13.54
CA SER A 145 -8.41 4.05 -14.28
C SER A 145 -9.27 3.61 -15.47
N HIS A 146 -9.38 2.30 -15.72
CA HIS A 146 -10.33 1.75 -16.68
C HIS A 146 -11.42 0.93 -15.97
N PRO A 147 -12.71 1.26 -16.19
CA PRO A 147 -13.85 0.62 -15.54
C PRO A 147 -14.08 -0.83 -16.00
#